data_AF-A0A349LM35-F1
#
_entry.id   AF-A0A349LM35-F1
#
_cell.length_a   1.000
_cell.length_b   1.000
_cell.length_c   1.000
_cell.angle_alpha   90.00
_cell.angle_beta   90.00
_cell.angle_gamma   90.00
#
_symmetry.space_group_name_H-M   'P 1'
#
loop_
_entity.id
_entity.type
_entity.pdbx_description
1 polymer ?
#
loop_
_entity_poly.entity_id
_entity_poly.type
_entity_poly.pdbx_seq_one_letter_code
_entity_poly.pdbx_strand_id
1 'polypeptide(L)'
;MNLRKSIKWIRIVLCAASAAILSPQAFSQDAGTRVAVVNSEKVFNESNLAKAMQTRLQNEFTKRQNDVRDSAQKIKSAAEKLDRDAAVMSEAERIRRQRELADQDRELQRKQREFTEDLNQRTFEERAKIAEKANAVLKQIAEQRKIDIIVQEAAYVSPKADVTDDVIKALNSLK
;
A
#
# COMPACT_ATOMS: atom_id res chain seq x y z
N MET A 1 3.24 -82.33 34.79
CA MET A 1 3.00 -81.83 33.42
C MET A 1 2.50 -80.38 33.47
N ASN A 2 3.36 -79.37 33.78
CA ASN A 2 2.95 -77.94 33.73
C ASN A 2 4.08 -76.88 33.62
N LEU A 3 5.38 -77.25 33.64
CA LEU A 3 6.47 -76.26 33.57
C LEU A 3 6.72 -75.67 32.17
N ARG A 4 6.43 -76.42 31.10
CA ARG A 4 6.69 -75.99 29.71
C ARG A 4 5.74 -74.91 29.20
N LYS A 5 4.56 -74.73 29.82
CA LYS A 5 3.60 -73.69 29.42
C LYS A 5 4.03 -72.31 29.91
N SER A 6 4.45 -72.16 31.18
CA SER A 6 4.87 -70.86 31.74
C SER A 6 6.06 -70.21 31.03
N ILE A 7 7.02 -71.00 30.53
CA ILE A 7 8.19 -70.48 29.79
C ILE A 7 7.79 -69.88 28.44
N LYS A 8 6.72 -70.37 27.80
CA LYS A 8 6.21 -69.82 26.53
C LYS A 8 5.53 -68.46 26.73
N TRP A 9 4.78 -68.30 27.83
CA TRP A 9 4.15 -67.01 28.17
C TRP A 9 5.18 -65.94 28.54
N ILE A 10 6.23 -66.30 29.29
CA ILE A 10 7.31 -65.35 29.65
C ILE A 10 8.06 -64.86 28.40
N ARG A 11 8.33 -65.72 27.41
CA ARG A 11 8.98 -65.32 26.15
C ARG A 11 8.09 -64.43 25.27
N ILE A 12 6.78 -64.63 25.27
CA ILE A 12 5.83 -63.79 24.53
C ILE A 12 5.73 -62.40 25.17
N VAL A 13 5.70 -62.32 26.50
CA VAL A 13 5.69 -61.04 27.23
C VAL A 13 7.01 -60.29 27.04
N LEU A 14 8.15 -60.98 27.02
CA LEU A 14 9.45 -60.36 26.82
C LEU A 14 9.64 -59.83 25.39
N CYS A 15 9.13 -60.51 24.37
CA CYS A 15 9.16 -60.00 22.99
C CYS A 15 8.17 -58.86 22.73
N ALA A 16 7.03 -58.83 23.44
CA ALA A 16 6.06 -57.74 23.34
C ALA A 16 6.56 -56.45 24.02
N ALA A 17 7.35 -56.57 25.10
CA ALA A 17 7.97 -55.41 25.77
C ALA A 17 9.07 -54.74 24.93
N SER A 18 9.80 -55.50 24.10
CA SER A 18 10.84 -54.97 23.21
C SER A 18 10.30 -54.21 22.00
N ALA A 19 9.06 -54.49 21.57
CA ALA A 19 8.43 -53.85 20.40
C ALA A 19 7.84 -52.46 20.71
N ALA A 20 7.68 -52.10 21.99
CA ALA A 20 7.12 -50.81 22.40
C ALA A 20 8.14 -49.64 22.38
N ILE A 21 9.43 -49.92 22.17
CA ILE A 21 10.51 -48.91 22.21
C ILE A 21 10.88 -48.38 20.80
N LEU A 22 10.28 -48.95 19.74
CA LEU A 22 10.52 -48.58 18.34
C LEU A 22 9.38 -47.77 17.71
N SER A 23 8.47 -47.21 18.52
CA SER A 23 7.54 -46.20 18.01
C SER A 23 8.36 -44.99 17.57
N PRO A 24 8.26 -44.54 16.29
CA PRO A 24 8.90 -43.31 15.86
C PRO A 24 8.44 -42.20 16.78
N GLN A 25 9.36 -41.62 17.54
CA GLN A 25 9.10 -40.35 18.20
C GLN A 25 8.94 -39.33 17.07
N ALA A 26 7.69 -39.07 16.70
CA ALA A 26 7.34 -37.94 15.89
C ALA A 26 7.69 -36.71 16.73
N PHE A 27 8.93 -36.25 16.61
CA PHE A 27 9.28 -34.91 17.03
C PHE A 27 8.39 -33.99 16.22
N SER A 28 7.31 -33.53 16.85
CA SER A 28 6.62 -32.32 16.43
C SER A 28 7.67 -31.24 16.50
N GLN A 29 8.39 -31.02 15.40
CA GLN A 29 9.10 -29.79 15.16
C GLN A 29 8.03 -28.73 15.31
N ASP A 30 8.06 -28.02 16.44
CA ASP A 30 7.32 -26.78 16.61
C ASP A 30 7.77 -25.92 15.43
N ALA A 31 6.95 -25.90 14.38
CA ALA A 31 7.21 -25.16 13.18
C ALA A 31 6.96 -23.72 13.58
N GLY A 32 7.97 -23.12 14.23
CA GLY A 32 7.86 -21.84 14.92
C GLY A 32 7.15 -20.79 14.08
N THR A 33 6.60 -19.78 14.74
CA THR A 33 5.74 -18.74 14.16
C THR A 33 6.19 -18.35 12.76
N ARG A 34 5.31 -18.58 11.78
CA ARG A 34 5.59 -18.27 10.38
C ARG A 34 5.29 -16.81 10.13
N VAL A 35 6.35 -16.05 9.90
CA VAL A 35 6.28 -14.62 9.63
C VAL A 35 6.53 -14.37 8.14
N ALA A 36 5.67 -13.57 7.53
CA ALA A 36 5.88 -13.02 6.20
C ALA A 36 5.98 -11.50 6.25
N VAL A 37 6.50 -10.92 5.18
CA VAL A 37 6.64 -9.47 5.03
C VAL A 37 6.01 -9.03 3.71
N VAL A 38 5.37 -7.87 3.73
CA VAL A 38 4.81 -7.23 2.53
C VAL A 38 5.28 -5.79 2.45
N ASN A 39 5.71 -5.36 1.27
CA ASN A 39 5.98 -3.95 1.00
C ASN A 39 4.72 -3.29 0.42
N SER A 40 3.95 -2.63 1.28
CA SER A 40 2.70 -1.96 0.91
C SER A 40 2.90 -0.86 -0.15
N GLU A 41 4.03 -0.14 -0.11
CA GLU A 41 4.34 0.90 -1.09
C GLU A 41 4.58 0.30 -2.48
N LYS A 42 5.32 -0.80 -2.57
CA LYS A 42 5.52 -1.53 -3.83
C LYS A 42 4.20 -2.10 -4.36
N VAL A 43 3.36 -2.67 -3.50
CA VAL A 43 2.00 -3.14 -3.89
C VAL A 43 1.19 -2.00 -4.49
N PHE A 44 1.20 -0.83 -3.86
CA PHE A 44 0.50 0.34 -4.36
C PHE A 44 1.13 0.88 -5.66
N ASN A 45 2.46 0.93 -5.80
CA ASN A 45 3.07 1.54 -6.99
C ASN A 45 3.04 0.62 -8.23
N GLU A 46 3.09 -0.70 -8.03
CA GLU A 46 3.28 -1.64 -9.15
C GLU A 46 2.00 -2.31 -9.64
N SER A 47 0.95 -2.39 -8.80
CA SER A 47 -0.30 -3.04 -9.18
C SER A 47 -1.06 -2.29 -10.29
N ASN A 48 -1.70 -3.05 -11.17
CA ASN A 48 -2.52 -2.53 -12.27
C ASN A 48 -3.71 -1.73 -11.75
N LEU A 49 -4.30 -2.16 -10.63
CA LEU A 49 -5.38 -1.45 -9.97
C LEU A 49 -4.95 -0.04 -9.58
N ALA A 50 -3.78 0.10 -8.95
CA ALA A 50 -3.29 1.39 -8.52
C ALA A 50 -2.85 2.27 -9.70
N LYS A 51 -2.21 1.70 -10.73
CA LYS A 51 -1.91 2.42 -11.98
C LYS A 51 -3.17 2.96 -12.64
N ALA A 52 -4.24 2.16 -12.69
CA ALA A 52 -5.53 2.60 -13.21
C ALA A 52 -6.12 3.73 -12.36
N MET A 53 -6.01 3.66 -11.03
CA MET A 53 -6.46 4.72 -10.14
C MET A 53 -5.67 6.02 -10.30
N GLN A 54 -4.34 5.93 -10.46
CA GLN A 54 -3.49 7.08 -10.73
C GLN A 54 -3.92 7.79 -12.01
N THR A 55 -4.18 7.03 -13.09
CA THR A 55 -4.68 7.60 -14.35
C THR A 55 -6.06 8.25 -14.18
N ARG A 56 -6.97 7.63 -13.41
CA ARG A 56 -8.28 8.22 -13.11
C ARG A 56 -8.17 9.53 -12.33
N LEU A 57 -7.38 9.55 -11.26
CA LEU A 57 -7.12 10.77 -10.47
C LEU A 57 -6.49 11.86 -11.34
N GLN A 58 -5.50 11.51 -12.18
CA GLN A 58 -4.92 12.46 -13.12
C GLN A 58 -5.98 13.05 -14.04
N ASN A 59 -6.84 12.23 -14.64
CA ASN A 59 -7.90 12.70 -15.53
C ASN A 59 -8.94 13.59 -14.82
N GLU A 60 -9.33 13.22 -13.59
CA GLU A 60 -10.28 13.98 -12.77
C GLU A 60 -9.73 15.37 -12.41
N PHE A 61 -8.43 15.45 -12.12
CA PHE A 61 -7.80 16.69 -11.62
C PHE A 61 -7.09 17.52 -12.70
N THR A 62 -6.87 16.99 -13.91
CA THR A 62 -6.13 17.69 -14.98
C THR A 62 -6.73 19.06 -15.30
N LYS A 63 -8.07 19.15 -15.37
CA LYS A 63 -8.73 20.43 -15.65
C LYS A 63 -8.42 21.48 -14.57
N ARG A 64 -8.57 21.11 -13.29
CA ARG A 64 -8.32 22.01 -12.16
C ARG A 64 -6.85 22.40 -12.06
N GLN A 65 -5.94 21.46 -12.34
CA GLN A 65 -4.51 21.72 -12.40
C GLN A 65 -4.19 22.77 -13.48
N ASN A 66 -4.78 22.64 -14.66
CA ASN A 66 -4.63 23.63 -15.73
C ASN A 66 -5.22 24.98 -15.34
N ASP A 67 -6.39 25.01 -14.72
CA ASP A 67 -7.02 26.27 -14.26
C ASP A 67 -6.15 27.03 -13.26
N VAL A 68 -5.50 26.32 -12.33
CA VAL A 68 -4.52 26.90 -11.38
C VAL A 68 -3.30 27.44 -12.12
N ARG A 69 -2.73 26.64 -13.03
CA ARG A 69 -1.55 27.03 -13.82
C ARG A 69 -1.81 28.26 -14.69
N ASP A 70 -2.94 28.28 -15.37
CA ASP A 70 -3.33 29.36 -16.27
C ASP A 70 -3.65 30.65 -15.48
N SER A 71 -4.22 30.53 -14.27
CA SER A 71 -4.42 31.67 -13.37
C SER A 71 -3.07 32.27 -12.92
N ALA A 72 -2.10 31.43 -12.55
CA ALA A 72 -0.75 31.88 -12.19
C ALA A 72 -0.05 32.58 -13.36
N GLN A 73 -0.16 32.03 -14.57
CA GLN A 73 0.41 32.65 -15.77
C GLN A 73 -0.24 33.99 -16.10
N LYS A 74 -1.57 34.13 -15.93
CA LYS A 74 -2.28 35.39 -16.14
C LYS A 74 -1.82 36.47 -15.17
N ILE A 75 -1.69 36.14 -13.88
CA ILE A 75 -1.20 37.08 -12.85
C ILE A 75 0.21 37.53 -13.18
N LYS A 76 1.10 36.59 -13.55
CA LYS A 76 2.48 36.91 -13.96
C LYS A 76 2.51 37.88 -15.15
N SER A 77 1.78 37.56 -16.21
CA SER A 77 1.71 38.41 -17.41
C SER A 77 1.11 39.80 -17.12
N ALA A 78 0.12 39.87 -16.23
CA ALA A 78 -0.50 41.13 -15.83
C ALA A 78 0.43 41.98 -14.95
N ALA A 79 1.21 41.35 -14.06
CA ALA A 79 2.23 42.02 -13.25
C ALA A 79 3.36 42.59 -14.13
N GLU A 80 3.88 41.79 -15.08
CA GLU A 80 4.89 42.25 -16.05
C GLU A 80 4.37 43.42 -16.89
N LYS A 81 3.10 43.39 -17.31
CA LYS A 81 2.48 44.49 -18.05
C LYS A 81 2.35 45.75 -17.19
N LEU A 82 1.91 45.62 -15.94
CA LEU A 82 1.80 46.74 -15.03
C LEU A 82 3.15 47.42 -14.81
N ASP A 83 4.22 46.63 -14.65
CA ASP A 83 5.58 47.14 -14.44
C ASP A 83 6.10 47.90 -15.66
N ARG A 84 5.91 47.33 -16.88
CA ARG A 84 6.27 48.00 -18.14
C ARG A 84 5.50 49.30 -18.39
N ASP A 85 4.18 49.28 -18.16
CA ASP A 85 3.31 50.40 -18.47
C ASP A 85 3.30 51.45 -17.33
N ALA A 86 3.96 51.17 -16.19
CA ALA A 86 3.86 51.97 -14.97
C ALA A 86 4.15 53.46 -15.21
N ALA A 87 5.16 53.79 -16.02
CA ALA A 87 5.59 55.16 -16.26
C ALA A 87 4.61 56.00 -17.11
N VAL A 88 3.74 55.35 -17.90
CA VAL A 88 2.78 56.03 -18.80
C VAL A 88 1.34 55.95 -18.31
N MET A 89 1.07 55.19 -17.24
CA MET A 89 -0.25 55.04 -16.63
C MET A 89 -0.57 56.18 -15.65
N SER A 90 -1.85 56.55 -15.56
CA SER A 90 -2.32 57.42 -14.49
C SER A 90 -2.26 56.70 -13.14
N GLU A 91 -2.14 57.47 -12.05
CA GLU A 91 -2.10 56.93 -10.70
C GLU A 91 -3.37 56.11 -10.36
N ALA A 92 -4.54 56.61 -10.77
CA ALA A 92 -5.81 55.91 -10.55
C ALA A 92 -5.87 54.55 -11.25
N GLU A 93 -5.41 54.47 -12.51
CA GLU A 93 -5.38 53.21 -13.27
C GLU A 93 -4.31 52.25 -12.71
N ARG A 94 -3.16 52.77 -12.26
CA ARG A 94 -2.13 51.97 -11.58
C ARG A 94 -2.67 51.32 -10.30
N ILE A 95 -3.31 52.11 -9.43
CA ILE A 95 -3.92 51.61 -8.18
C ILE A 95 -4.99 50.55 -8.49
N ARG A 96 -5.82 50.78 -9.51
CA ARG A 96 -6.85 49.81 -9.93
C ARG A 96 -6.23 48.47 -10.32
N ARG A 97 -5.20 48.47 -11.17
CA ARG A 97 -4.53 47.22 -11.60
C ARG A 97 -3.77 46.52 -10.47
N GLN A 98 -3.18 47.28 -9.56
CA GLN A 98 -2.56 46.70 -8.36
C GLN A 98 -3.58 45.97 -7.48
N ARG A 99 -4.78 46.56 -7.28
CA ARG A 99 -5.86 45.90 -6.55
C ARG A 99 -6.34 44.64 -7.27
N GLU A 100 -6.53 44.71 -8.59
CA GLU A 100 -6.94 43.55 -9.38
C GLU A 100 -5.92 42.40 -9.28
N LEU A 101 -4.62 42.70 -9.35
CA LEU A 101 -3.57 41.70 -9.14
C LEU A 101 -3.61 41.10 -7.74
N ALA A 102 -3.83 41.91 -6.70
CA ALA A 102 -3.93 41.43 -5.33
C ALA A 102 -5.16 40.50 -5.14
N ASP A 103 -6.28 40.81 -5.79
CA ASP A 103 -7.49 39.99 -5.73
C ASP A 103 -7.31 38.68 -6.52
N GLN A 104 -6.68 38.74 -7.69
CA GLN A 104 -6.34 37.54 -8.47
C GLN A 104 -5.36 36.62 -7.70
N ASP A 105 -4.37 37.18 -7.00
CA ASP A 105 -3.42 36.41 -6.20
C ASP A 105 -4.11 35.69 -5.02
N ARG A 106 -5.00 36.38 -4.29
CA ARG A 106 -5.82 35.75 -3.22
C ARG A 106 -6.65 34.59 -3.75
N GLU A 107 -7.26 34.78 -4.92
CA GLU A 107 -8.06 33.75 -5.58
C GLU A 107 -7.20 32.58 -6.05
N LEU A 108 -6.00 32.82 -6.59
CA LEU A 108 -5.05 31.77 -6.95
C LEU A 108 -4.65 30.94 -5.72
N GLN A 109 -4.31 31.60 -4.61
CA GLN A 109 -3.96 30.92 -3.36
C GLN A 109 -5.12 30.07 -2.84
N ARG A 110 -6.36 30.57 -2.93
CA ARG A 110 -7.57 29.78 -2.59
C ARG A 110 -7.70 28.55 -3.46
N LYS A 111 -7.63 28.70 -4.78
CA LYS A 111 -7.70 27.57 -5.73
C LYS A 111 -6.59 26.55 -5.52
N GLN A 112 -5.37 26.99 -5.19
CA GLN A 112 -4.26 26.08 -4.89
C GLN A 112 -4.54 25.25 -3.63
N ARG A 113 -5.01 25.88 -2.55
CA ARG A 113 -5.38 25.15 -1.33
C ARG A 113 -6.48 24.12 -1.61
N GLU A 114 -7.58 24.53 -2.22
CA GLU A 114 -8.69 23.65 -2.58
C GLU A 114 -8.24 22.50 -3.49
N PHE A 115 -7.39 22.78 -4.49
CA PHE A 115 -6.84 21.75 -5.36
C PHE A 115 -6.00 20.72 -4.59
N THR A 116 -5.11 21.18 -3.71
CA THR A 116 -4.23 20.29 -2.93
C THR A 116 -5.03 19.48 -1.90
N GLU A 117 -5.99 20.10 -1.21
CA GLU A 117 -6.86 19.43 -0.24
C GLU A 117 -7.70 18.34 -0.93
N ASP A 118 -8.40 18.69 -2.01
CA ASP A 118 -9.22 17.75 -2.75
C ASP A 118 -8.37 16.61 -3.34
N LEU A 119 -7.21 16.92 -3.92
CA LEU A 119 -6.33 15.90 -4.49
C LEU A 119 -5.82 14.94 -3.40
N ASN A 120 -5.44 15.45 -2.24
CA ASN A 120 -4.99 14.65 -1.11
C ASN A 120 -6.10 13.76 -0.56
N GLN A 121 -7.30 14.33 -0.38
CA GLN A 121 -8.46 13.59 0.08
C GLN A 121 -8.78 12.44 -0.89
N ARG A 122 -8.89 12.74 -2.18
CA ARG A 122 -9.19 11.74 -3.22
C ARG A 122 -8.10 10.68 -3.32
N THR A 123 -6.83 11.07 -3.20
CA THR A 123 -5.71 10.12 -3.17
C THR A 123 -5.80 9.18 -1.97
N PHE A 124 -6.18 9.70 -0.79
CA PHE A 124 -6.35 8.89 0.41
C PHE A 124 -7.54 7.92 0.31
N GLU A 125 -8.68 8.39 -0.20
CA GLU A 125 -9.88 7.57 -0.43
C GLU A 125 -9.57 6.39 -1.37
N GLU A 126 -8.85 6.64 -2.47
CA GLU A 126 -8.51 5.59 -3.42
C GLU A 126 -7.42 4.65 -2.90
N ARG A 127 -6.45 5.16 -2.14
CA ARG A 127 -5.47 4.33 -1.41
C ARG A 127 -6.14 3.39 -0.42
N ALA A 128 -7.12 3.87 0.35
CA ALA A 128 -7.87 3.05 1.29
C ALA A 128 -8.60 1.89 0.60
N LYS A 129 -9.23 2.12 -0.56
CA LYS A 129 -9.90 1.05 -1.34
C LYS A 129 -8.92 -0.02 -1.83
N ILE A 130 -7.71 0.39 -2.23
CA ILE A 130 -6.66 -0.54 -2.65
C ILE A 130 -6.15 -1.34 -1.45
N ALA A 131 -5.92 -0.68 -0.31
CA ALA A 131 -5.50 -1.33 0.92
C ALA A 131 -6.51 -2.38 1.40
N GLU A 132 -7.82 -2.10 1.30
CA GLU A 132 -8.87 -3.07 1.63
C GLU A 132 -8.77 -4.34 0.78
N LYS A 133 -8.64 -4.18 -0.54
CA LYS A 133 -8.47 -5.31 -1.48
C LYS A 133 -7.15 -6.06 -1.22
N ALA A 134 -6.07 -5.34 -0.92
CA ALA A 134 -4.78 -5.94 -0.60
C ALA A 134 -4.85 -6.75 0.70
N ASN A 135 -5.53 -6.25 1.73
CA ASN A 135 -5.74 -6.96 2.99
C ASN A 135 -6.53 -8.25 2.80
N ALA A 136 -7.55 -8.25 1.94
CA ALA A 136 -8.29 -9.48 1.60
C ALA A 136 -7.38 -10.52 0.92
N VAL A 137 -6.54 -10.09 -0.01
CA VAL A 137 -5.54 -10.96 -0.67
C VAL A 137 -4.50 -11.48 0.31
N LEU A 138 -3.97 -10.62 1.17
CA LEU A 138 -3.00 -10.98 2.22
C LEU A 138 -3.55 -12.06 3.14
N LYS A 139 -4.82 -11.95 3.54
CA LYS A 139 -5.50 -12.96 4.35
C LYS A 139 -5.56 -14.32 3.64
N GLN A 140 -5.92 -14.33 2.34
CA GLN A 140 -5.94 -15.57 1.55
C GLN A 140 -4.56 -16.22 1.44
N ILE A 141 -3.51 -15.42 1.20
CA ILE A 141 -2.13 -15.91 1.14
C ILE A 141 -1.69 -16.45 2.51
N ALA A 142 -2.07 -15.77 3.60
CA ALA A 142 -1.75 -16.21 4.95
C ALA A 142 -2.37 -17.58 5.25
N GLU A 143 -3.65 -17.76 4.94
CA GLU A 143 -4.35 -19.04 5.12
C GLU A 143 -3.73 -20.17 4.27
N GLN A 144 -3.41 -19.90 3.00
CA GLN A 144 -2.83 -20.90 2.08
C GLN A 144 -1.42 -21.34 2.50
N ARG A 145 -0.58 -20.40 2.96
CA ARG A 145 0.81 -20.67 3.34
C ARG A 145 0.97 -20.96 4.85
N LYS A 146 -0.14 -20.91 5.60
CA LYS A 146 -0.21 -21.04 7.06
C LYS A 146 0.73 -20.03 7.75
N ILE A 147 0.67 -18.78 7.32
CA ILE A 147 1.43 -17.66 7.90
C ILE A 147 0.63 -17.14 9.09
N ASP A 148 1.32 -16.94 10.22
CA ASP A 148 0.70 -16.46 11.46
C ASP A 148 0.68 -14.93 11.52
N ILE A 149 1.72 -14.28 10.99
CA ILE A 149 1.91 -12.82 11.04
C ILE A 149 2.45 -12.29 9.72
N ILE A 150 1.88 -11.19 9.24
CA ILE A 150 2.43 -10.41 8.13
C ILE A 150 2.86 -9.05 8.65
N VAL A 151 4.12 -8.68 8.39
CA VAL A 151 4.72 -7.42 8.80
C VAL A 151 4.89 -6.50 7.59
N GLN A 152 4.68 -5.20 7.74
CA GLN A 152 4.83 -4.24 6.64
C GLN A 152 6.19 -3.53 6.65
N GLU A 153 6.79 -3.37 7.84
CA GLU A 153 8.07 -2.70 8.04
C GLU A 153 9.06 -3.65 8.73
N ALA A 154 10.06 -4.09 7.98
CA ALA A 154 11.12 -4.95 8.49
C ALA A 154 12.48 -4.41 8.04
N ALA A 155 13.44 -4.38 8.98
CA ALA A 155 14.80 -3.92 8.69
C ALA A 155 15.54 -4.83 7.68
N TYR A 156 15.17 -6.11 7.66
CA TYR A 156 15.69 -7.10 6.72
C TYR A 156 14.59 -8.10 6.37
N VAL A 157 14.50 -8.46 5.09
CA VAL A 157 13.54 -9.42 4.57
C VAL A 157 14.28 -10.43 3.71
N SER A 158 14.20 -11.70 4.09
CA SER A 158 14.68 -12.76 3.21
C SER A 158 13.69 -12.94 2.05
N PRO A 159 14.13 -13.24 0.81
CA PRO A 159 13.24 -13.43 -0.33
C PRO A 159 12.16 -14.50 -0.13
N LYS A 160 12.38 -15.47 0.77
CA LYS A 160 11.42 -16.53 1.10
C LYS A 160 10.25 -16.05 1.96
N ALA A 161 10.46 -14.99 2.74
CA ALA A 161 9.46 -14.42 3.64
C ALA A 161 8.67 -13.27 2.98
N ASP A 162 9.17 -12.73 1.86
CA ASP A 162 8.52 -11.67 1.12
C ASP A 162 7.33 -12.21 0.31
N VAL A 163 6.13 -11.70 0.56
CA VAL A 163 4.90 -12.04 -0.17
C VAL A 163 4.45 -10.92 -1.12
N THR A 164 5.23 -9.86 -1.27
CA THR A 164 4.86 -8.65 -2.02
C THR A 164 4.44 -8.96 -3.46
N ASP A 165 5.25 -9.73 -4.18
CA ASP A 165 4.98 -10.06 -5.58
C ASP A 165 3.77 -11.00 -5.72
N ASP A 166 3.53 -11.86 -4.74
CA ASP A 166 2.36 -12.74 -4.69
C ASP A 166 1.08 -11.90 -4.52
N VAL A 167 1.13 -10.88 -3.66
CA VAL A 167 0.03 -9.92 -3.46
C VAL A 167 -0.22 -9.11 -4.73
N ILE A 168 0.82 -8.58 -5.37
CA ILE A 168 0.69 -7.82 -6.63
C ILE A 168 0.03 -8.67 -7.72
N LYS A 169 0.48 -9.92 -7.88
CA LYS A 169 -0.10 -10.85 -8.86
C LYS A 169 -1.57 -11.13 -8.57
N ALA A 170 -1.90 -11.42 -7.32
CA ALA A 170 -3.28 -11.68 -6.92
C ALA A 170 -4.17 -10.44 -7.12
N LEU A 171 -3.73 -9.25 -6.71
CA LEU A 171 -4.46 -8.00 -6.97
C LEU A 171 -4.68 -7.74 -8.47
N ASN A 172 -3.69 -8.02 -9.30
CA ASN A 172 -3.80 -7.87 -10.75
C ASN A 172 -4.75 -8.89 -11.40
N SER A 173 -5.06 -9.99 -10.71
CA SER A 173 -6.02 -11.01 -11.16
C SER A 173 -7.46 -10.72 -10.71
N LEU A 174 -7.65 -9.77 -9.79
CA LEU A 174 -8.98 -9.31 -9.40
C LEU A 174 -9.60 -8.54 -10.58
N LYS A 175 -10.74 -9.02 -11.07
CA LYS A 175 -11.52 -8.35 -12.11
C LYS A 175 -12.18 -7.08 -11.59
#